data_AF-A0AAW4YC60-F1
#
_entry.id   AF-A0AAW4YC60-F1
#
_cell.length_a   1.000
_cell.length_b   1.000
_cell.length_c   1.000
_cell.angle_alpha   90.00
_cell.angle_beta   90.00
_cell.angle_gamma   90.00
#
_symmetry.space_group_name_H-M   'P 1'
#
loop_
_entity.id
_entity.type
_entity.pdbx_description
1 polymer ?
#
loop_
_entity_poly.entity_id
_entity_poly.type
_entity_poly.pdbx_seq_one_letter_code
_entity_poly.pdbx_strand_id
1 'polypeptide(L)' 'MSKFIEPSVEEIKLEKVYQDMGLSDQEYEKVCDILGRQPNFTETGIFS' A
#
# COMPACT_ATOMS: atom_id res chain seq x y z
N MET A 1 -2.24 -14.70 -20.93
CA MET A 1 -2.85 -13.80 -19.94
C MET A 1 -1.73 -13.22 -19.10
N SER A 2 -1.50 -11.91 -19.17
CA SER A 2 -0.50 -11.25 -18.33
C SER A 2 -1.02 -11.22 -16.91
N LYS A 3 -0.43 -12.02 -16.03
CA LYS A 3 -0.67 -11.95 -14.59
C LYS A 3 -0.09 -10.61 -14.15
N PHE A 4 -0.93 -9.64 -13.81
CA PHE A 4 -0.46 -8.45 -13.09
C PHE A 4 0.16 -8.96 -11.78
N ILE A 5 1.44 -8.69 -11.59
CA ILE A 5 2.15 -9.04 -10.37
C ILE A 5 1.97 -7.82 -9.47
N GLU A 6 1.11 -7.96 -8.46
CA GLU A 6 0.97 -6.95 -7.44
C GLU A 6 2.28 -6.89 -6.63
N PRO A 7 2.83 -5.70 -6.37
CA PRO A 7 4.04 -5.58 -5.56
C PRO A 7 3.79 -6.13 -4.15
N SER A 8 4.82 -6.70 -3.54
CA SER A 8 4.75 -7.22 -2.18
C SER A 8 4.56 -6.07 -1.18
N VAL A 9 4.03 -6.39 0.01
CA VAL A 9 3.90 -5.41 1.13
C VAL A 9 5.20 -4.68 1.44
N GLU A 10 6.32 -5.39 1.37
CA GLU A 10 7.65 -4.82 1.57
C GLU A 10 8.05 -3.86 0.45
N GLU A 11 7.77 -4.18 -0.81
CA GLU A 11 8.01 -3.31 -1.97
C GLU A 11 7.13 -2.06 -1.89
N ILE A 12 5.85 -2.19 -1.54
CA ILE A 12 4.93 -1.05 -1.38
C ILE A 12 5.46 -0.04 -0.35
N LYS A 13 6.01 -0.53 0.76
CA LYS A 13 6.60 0.32 1.79
C LYS A 13 7.96 0.89 1.37
N LEU A 14 8.81 0.09 0.73
CA LEU A 14 10.16 0.48 0.33
C LEU A 14 10.15 1.51 -0.81
N GLU A 15 9.36 1.23 -1.84
CA GLU A 15 9.18 2.07 -3.03
C GLU A 15 8.12 3.16 -2.81
N LYS A 16 7.42 3.13 -1.66
CA LYS A 16 6.35 4.06 -1.31
C LYS A 16 5.26 4.13 -2.39
N VAL A 17 4.86 2.97 -2.92
CA VAL A 17 3.83 2.86 -3.97
C VAL A 17 2.53 3.55 -3.56
N TYR A 18 2.23 3.58 -2.26
CA TYR A 18 1.10 4.33 -1.70
C TYR A 18 1.16 5.84 -2.04
N GLN A 19 2.33 6.46 -2.17
CA GLN A 19 2.45 7.87 -2.58
C GLN A 19 2.04 8.09 -4.04
N ASP A 20 2.35 7.15 -4.93
CA ASP A 20 1.93 7.19 -6.33
C ASP A 20 0.40 7.01 -6.47
N MET A 21 -0.20 6.25 -5.54
CA MET A 21 -1.65 6.07 -5.45
C MET A 21 -2.39 7.32 -4.93
N GLY A 22 -1.70 8.23 -4.24
CA GLY A 22 -2.30 9.42 -3.62
C GLY A 22 -2.33 9.39 -2.09
N LEU A 23 -1.79 8.35 -1.46
CA LEU A 23 -1.67 8.25 -0.01
C LEU A 23 -0.45 9.04 0.49
N SER A 24 -0.65 9.87 1.50
CA SER A 24 0.48 10.43 2.26
C SER A 24 1.02 9.41 3.26
N ASP A 25 2.28 9.56 3.66
CA ASP A 25 2.94 8.73 4.68
C ASP A 25 2.14 8.68 5.99
N GLN A 26 1.52 9.79 6.40
CA GLN A 26 0.64 9.82 7.59
C GLN A 26 -0.63 8.97 7.43
N GLU A 27 -1.24 8.97 6.25
CA GLU A 27 -2.42 8.14 5.97
C GLU A 27 -2.03 6.67 5.89
N TYR A 28 -0.87 6.35 5.28
CA TYR A 28 -0.35 4.99 5.25
C TYR A 28 -0.08 4.43 6.65
N GLU A 29 0.47 5.26 7.54
CA GLU A 29 0.71 4.88 8.93
C GLU A 29 -0.61 4.64 9.69
N LYS A 30 -1.63 5.47 9.47
CA LYS A 30 -2.98 5.24 10.01
C LYS A 30 -3.58 3.94 9.48
N VAL A 31 -3.44 3.65 8.19
CA VAL A 31 -3.91 2.40 7.60
C VAL A 31 -3.22 1.20 8.24
N CYS A 32 -1.90 1.30 8.48
CA CYS A 32 -1.14 0.28 9.17
C CYS A 32 -1.59 0.08 10.63
N ASP A 33 -1.95 1.17 11.32
CA ASP A 33 -2.49 1.15 12.69
C ASP A 33 -3.89 0.51 12.73
N ILE A 34 -4.79 0.91 11.81
CA ILE A 34 -6.14 0.37 11.66
C ILE A 34 -6.12 -1.14 11.36
N LEU A 35 -5.21 -1.57 10.48
CA LEU A 35 -5.07 -2.98 10.10
C LEU A 35 -4.22 -3.79 11.10
N GLY A 36 -3.41 -3.14 11.93
CA GLY A 36 -2.41 -3.78 12.79
C GLY A 36 -1.30 -4.51 12.01
N ARG A 37 -1.20 -4.27 10.70
CA ARG A 37 -0.24 -4.88 9.76
C ARG A 37 -0.05 -3.96 8.55
N GLN A 38 0.96 -4.25 7.71
CA GLN A 38 1.17 -3.52 6.47
C GLN A 38 0.07 -3.87 5.44
N PRO A 39 -0.59 -2.87 4.81
CA PRO A 39 -1.58 -3.11 3.77
C PRO A 39 -0.93 -3.63 2.48
N ASN A 40 -1.59 -4.57 1.79
CA ASN A 40 -1.18 -5.00 0.45
C ASN A 40 -1.54 -3.96 -0.63
N PHE A 41 -1.17 -4.21 -1.88
CA PHE A 41 -1.36 -3.26 -2.99
C PHE A 41 -2.84 -2.91 -3.20
N THR A 42 -3.71 -3.93 -3.17
CA THR A 42 -5.15 -3.75 -3.31
C THR A 42 -5.73 -2.99 -2.12
N GLU A 43 -5.35 -3.34 -0.88
CA GLU A 43 -5.79 -2.65 0.33
C GLU A 43 -5.36 -1.18 0.30
N THR A 44 -4.09 -0.91 0.00
CA THR A 44 -3.53 0.44 -0.13
C THR A 44 -4.31 1.27 -1.15
N GLY A 45 -4.63 0.68 -2.31
CA GLY A 45 -5.43 1.35 -3.33
C GLY A 45 -6.90 1.59 -2.91
N ILE A 46 -7.45 0.80 -1.99
CA ILE A 46 -8.79 1.03 -1.42
C ILE A 46 -8.79 2.21 -0.43
N PHE A 47 -7.68 2.44 0.26
CA PHE A 47 -7.54 3.55 1.21
C PHE A 47 -7.17 4.88 0.56
N SER A 48 -6.83 4.88 -0.74
CA SER A 48 -6.31 6.04 -1.48
C SER A 48 -7.34 6.88 -2.19
#